data_AF-A0A7J6ARL0-F1
#
_entry.id   AF-A0A7J6ARL0-F1
#
_cell.length_a   1.000
_cell.length_b   1.000
_cell.length_c   1.000
_cell.angle_alpha   90.00
_cell.angle_beta   90.00
_cell.angle_gamma   90.00
#
_symmetry.space_group_name_H-M   'P 1'
#
loop_
_entity.id
_entity.type
_entity.pdbx_description
1 polymer ?
#
loop_
_entity_poly.entity_id
_entity_poly.type
_entity_poly.pdbx_seq_one_letter_code
_entity_poly.pdbx_strand_id
1 'polypeptide(L)'
;MATVQRFRQRLRLLGDYLLTCRSGIRKKVEARLKQRTYLLESSDLYSVLDFRQIADSQYESFLQSLIQFSCKHVHHCDLCTQRGFICQICHVDDIIFPFQFDTTSRCMACKTVFHSSCKAQSVACPRCERLQRYKERDLLE
;
A
#
# COMPACT_ATOMS: atom_id res chain seq x y z
N MET A 1 -8.26 15.71 10.32
CA MET A 1 -8.73 15.16 9.02
C MET A 1 -7.60 14.63 8.14
N ALA A 2 -6.50 15.38 7.89
CA ALA A 2 -5.40 14.90 7.05
C ALA A 2 -4.77 13.57 7.53
N THR A 3 -4.60 13.39 8.84
CA THR A 3 -4.07 12.16 9.46
C THR A 3 -4.96 10.95 9.19
N VAL A 4 -6.27 11.08 9.38
CA VAL A 4 -7.26 10.04 9.07
C VAL A 4 -7.13 9.60 7.60
N GLN A 5 -7.14 10.55 6.66
CA GLN A 5 -7.05 10.22 5.24
C GLN A 5 -5.74 9.48 4.91
N ARG A 6 -4.61 9.88 5.52
CA ARG A 6 -3.33 9.20 5.38
C ARG A 6 -3.40 7.75 5.90
N PHE A 7 -4.04 7.52 7.04
CA PHE A 7 -4.27 6.16 7.56
C PHE A 7 -5.18 5.34 6.66
N ARG A 8 -6.25 5.94 6.11
CA ARG A 8 -7.17 5.27 5.17
C ARG A 8 -6.45 4.85 3.89
N GLN A 9 -5.61 5.72 3.32
CA GLN A 9 -4.77 5.38 2.16
C GLN A 9 -3.80 4.24 2.47
N ARG A 10 -3.15 4.27 3.64
CA ARG A 10 -2.24 3.21 4.07
C ARG A 10 -2.96 1.87 4.20
N LEU A 11 -4.13 1.87 4.83
CA LEU A 11 -4.96 0.68 5.01
C LEU A 11 -5.47 0.12 3.68
N ARG A 12 -5.87 0.97 2.74
CA ARG A 12 -6.27 0.54 1.39
C ARG A 12 -5.12 -0.17 0.67
N LEU A 13 -3.89 0.33 0.76
CA LEU A 13 -2.72 -0.34 0.17
C LEU A 13 -2.38 -1.66 0.86
N LEU A 14 -2.62 -1.77 2.17
CA LEU A 14 -2.55 -3.05 2.88
C LEU A 14 -3.63 -4.02 2.38
N GLY A 15 -4.82 -3.52 2.04
CA GLY A 15 -5.91 -4.29 1.45
C GLY A 15 -5.49 -5.11 0.22
N ASP A 16 -4.67 -4.54 -0.68
CA ASP A 16 -4.14 -5.21 -1.86
C ASP A 16 -3.38 -6.52 -1.54
N TYR A 17 -2.78 -6.60 -0.35
CA TYR A 17 -2.10 -7.79 0.17
C TYR A 17 -3.08 -8.70 0.92
N LEU A 18 -3.87 -8.14 1.83
CA LEU A 18 -4.73 -8.90 2.74
C LEU A 18 -5.85 -9.65 2.01
N LEU A 19 -6.48 -9.02 1.02
CA LEU A 19 -7.61 -9.57 0.28
C LEU A 19 -7.20 -10.73 -0.63
N THR A 20 -5.94 -10.75 -1.07
CA THR A 20 -5.39 -11.76 -1.98
C THR A 20 -4.54 -12.82 -1.26
N CYS A 21 -4.20 -12.61 0.01
CA CYS A 21 -3.39 -13.52 0.80
C CYS A 21 -4.19 -14.76 1.23
N ARG A 22 -3.61 -15.96 0.98
CA ARG A 22 -4.24 -17.26 1.26
C ARG A 22 -3.92 -17.84 2.63
N SER A 23 -3.24 -17.09 3.50
CA SER A 23 -2.90 -17.52 4.88
C SER A 23 -4.09 -17.54 5.86
N GLY A 24 -5.29 -17.17 5.40
CA GLY A 24 -6.46 -16.99 6.25
C GLY A 24 -6.51 -15.65 6.99
N ILE A 25 -5.55 -14.73 6.75
CA ILE A 25 -5.55 -13.39 7.35
C ILE A 25 -6.84 -12.61 7.05
N ARG A 26 -7.41 -12.78 5.85
CA ARG A 26 -8.62 -12.09 5.41
C ARG A 26 -9.75 -12.21 6.43
N LYS A 27 -10.07 -13.43 6.88
CA LYS A 27 -11.11 -13.68 7.89
C LYS A 27 -10.82 -12.97 9.22
N LYS A 28 -9.54 -12.93 9.64
CA LYS A 28 -9.11 -12.26 10.88
C LYS A 28 -9.25 -10.74 10.79
N VAL A 29 -8.96 -10.16 9.62
CA VAL A 29 -9.11 -8.73 9.37
C VAL A 29 -10.58 -8.34 9.26
N GLU A 30 -11.39 -9.12 8.51
CA GLU A 30 -12.83 -8.91 8.38
C GLU A 30 -13.54 -8.94 9.74
N ALA A 31 -13.18 -9.87 10.62
CA ALA A 31 -13.71 -9.92 11.98
C ALA A 31 -13.44 -8.63 12.80
N ARG A 32 -12.29 -7.97 12.57
CA ARG A 32 -11.94 -6.68 13.21
C ARG A 32 -12.69 -5.50 12.57
N LEU A 33 -12.94 -5.58 11.27
CA LEU A 33 -13.65 -4.56 10.49
C LEU A 33 -15.16 -4.59 10.71
N LYS A 34 -15.73 -5.72 11.12
CA LYS A 34 -17.18 -5.96 11.16
C LYS A 34 -17.77 -5.69 9.77
N GLN A 35 -18.73 -4.77 9.66
CA GLN A 35 -19.38 -4.41 8.40
C GLN A 35 -18.58 -3.40 7.55
N ARG A 36 -17.37 -3.02 7.97
CA ARG A 36 -16.57 -1.96 7.32
C ARG A 36 -15.50 -2.50 6.38
N THR A 37 -15.83 -3.52 5.60
CA THR A 37 -14.89 -4.15 4.65
C THR A 37 -14.40 -3.20 3.56
N TYR A 38 -15.22 -2.20 3.18
CA TYR A 38 -14.85 -1.12 2.25
C TYR A 38 -13.57 -0.39 2.65
N LEU A 39 -13.18 -0.41 3.94
CA LEU A 39 -11.96 0.25 4.40
C LEU A 39 -10.69 -0.32 3.74
N LEU A 40 -10.71 -1.59 3.29
CA LEU A 40 -9.61 -2.26 2.59
C LEU A 40 -9.57 -1.96 1.10
N GLU A 41 -10.69 -1.56 0.51
CA GLU A 41 -10.83 -1.42 -0.95
C GLU A 41 -10.71 0.05 -1.39
N SER A 42 -11.27 0.96 -0.59
CA SER A 42 -11.28 2.40 -0.87
C SER A 42 -10.85 3.22 0.34
N SER A 43 -10.03 4.25 0.10
CA SER A 43 -9.68 5.26 1.11
C SER A 43 -10.74 6.36 1.25
N ASP A 44 -11.59 6.54 0.25
CA ASP A 44 -12.45 7.73 0.10
C ASP A 44 -13.91 7.45 0.46
N LEU A 45 -14.27 6.18 0.65
CA LEU A 45 -15.57 5.77 1.15
C LEU A 45 -15.60 5.87 2.68
N TYR A 46 -16.66 6.49 3.21
CA TYR A 46 -16.91 6.65 4.64
C TYR A 46 -18.36 6.27 4.93
N SER A 47 -18.58 5.63 6.07
CA SER A 47 -19.92 5.45 6.62
C SER A 47 -20.27 6.57 7.60
N VAL A 48 -21.55 6.71 7.92
CA VAL A 48 -22.01 7.62 8.99
C VAL A 48 -21.38 7.25 10.35
N LEU A 49 -21.13 5.96 10.59
CA LEU A 49 -20.45 5.50 11.80
C LEU A 49 -19.01 6.03 11.86
N ASP A 50 -18.30 6.06 10.73
CA ASP A 50 -16.94 6.59 10.69
C ASP A 50 -16.93 8.08 11.03
N PHE A 51 -17.86 8.87 10.47
CA PHE A 51 -17.98 10.29 10.80
C PHE A 51 -18.28 10.52 12.27
N ARG A 52 -19.16 9.71 12.87
CA ARG A 52 -19.41 9.76 14.32
C ARG A 52 -18.13 9.46 15.12
N GLN A 53 -17.40 8.41 14.76
CA GLN A 53 -16.14 8.07 15.46
C GLN A 53 -15.04 9.10 15.26
N ILE A 54 -15.04 9.83 14.14
CA ILE A 54 -14.15 10.97 13.91
C ILE A 54 -14.50 12.09 14.88
N ALA A 55 -15.79 12.43 15.02
CA ALA A 55 -16.25 13.43 15.99
C ALA A 55 -15.92 13.03 17.43
N ASP A 56 -16.06 11.75 17.76
CA ASP A 56 -15.75 11.19 19.08
C ASP A 56 -14.23 10.98 19.30
N SER A 57 -13.36 11.34 18.35
CA SER A 57 -11.90 11.14 18.40
C SER A 57 -11.43 9.69 18.59
N GLN A 58 -12.27 8.71 18.23
CA GLN A 58 -11.99 7.27 18.34
C GLN A 58 -11.51 6.63 17.03
N TYR A 59 -11.71 7.31 15.90
CA TYR A 59 -11.46 6.71 14.59
C TYR A 59 -9.96 6.50 14.29
N GLU A 60 -9.12 7.43 14.72
CA GLU A 60 -7.67 7.36 14.47
C GLU A 60 -7.02 6.16 15.18
N SER A 61 -7.35 5.94 16.45
CA SER A 61 -6.83 4.81 17.22
C SER A 61 -7.31 3.46 16.65
N PHE A 62 -8.57 3.39 16.20
CA PHE A 62 -9.10 2.23 15.49
C PHE A 62 -8.31 1.92 14.22
N LEU A 63 -8.08 2.93 13.35
CA LEU A 63 -7.31 2.75 12.13
C LEU A 63 -5.86 2.35 12.41
N GLN A 64 -5.21 2.98 13.39
CA GLN A 64 -3.83 2.67 13.76
C GLN A 64 -3.67 1.23 14.23
N SER A 65 -4.58 0.74 15.08
CA SER A 65 -4.60 -0.66 15.53
C SER A 65 -4.72 -1.64 14.34
N LEU A 66 -5.62 -1.33 13.40
CA LEU A 66 -5.82 -2.16 12.22
C LEU A 66 -4.63 -2.14 11.27
N ILE A 67 -4.01 -0.98 11.06
CA ILE A 67 -2.80 -0.82 10.26
C ILE A 67 -1.65 -1.61 10.88
N GLN A 68 -1.44 -1.50 12.20
CA GLN A 68 -0.37 -2.21 12.89
C GLN A 68 -0.55 -3.74 12.76
N PHE A 69 -1.77 -4.24 12.98
CA PHE A 69 -2.10 -5.66 12.80
C PHE A 69 -1.80 -6.13 11.36
N SER A 70 -2.22 -5.33 10.37
CA SER A 70 -2.07 -5.62 8.95
C SER A 70 -0.60 -5.59 8.51
N CYS A 71 0.15 -4.56 8.91
CA CYS A 71 1.58 -4.46 8.64
C CYS A 71 2.33 -5.65 9.25
N LYS A 72 2.04 -6.01 10.51
CA LYS A 72 2.68 -7.17 11.15
C LYS A 72 2.48 -8.44 10.32
N HIS A 73 1.28 -8.66 9.80
CA HIS A 73 1.04 -9.79 8.91
C HIS A 73 1.86 -9.71 7.63
N VAL A 74 1.79 -8.59 6.90
CA VAL A 74 2.46 -8.45 5.59
C VAL A 74 3.97 -8.63 5.69
N HIS A 75 4.60 -8.12 6.75
CA HIS A 75 6.04 -8.26 6.97
C HIS A 75 6.49 -9.68 7.35
N HIS A 76 5.59 -10.52 7.88
CA HIS A 76 5.94 -11.87 8.38
C HIS A 76 5.21 -12.99 7.64
N CYS A 77 4.64 -12.70 6.47
CA CYS A 77 3.92 -13.69 5.67
C CYS A 77 4.60 -13.87 4.32
N ASP A 78 5.11 -15.08 4.05
CA ASP A 78 5.83 -15.41 2.82
C ASP A 78 5.02 -15.10 1.55
N LEU A 79 3.70 -15.31 1.59
CA LEU A 79 2.81 -14.99 0.46
C LEU A 79 2.72 -13.48 0.19
N CYS A 80 2.80 -12.67 1.23
CA CYS A 80 2.72 -11.21 1.12
C CYS A 80 4.08 -10.61 0.74
N THR A 81 5.17 -11.12 1.32
CA THR A 81 6.53 -10.64 1.06
C THR A 81 6.96 -10.90 -0.39
N GLN A 82 6.53 -12.02 -0.98
CA GLN A 82 6.73 -12.30 -2.42
C GLN A 82 6.05 -11.29 -3.35
N ARG A 83 5.04 -10.53 -2.86
CA ARG A 83 4.36 -9.45 -3.60
C ARG A 83 4.92 -8.06 -3.24
N GLY A 84 5.96 -8.00 -2.42
CA GLY A 84 6.70 -6.77 -2.16
C GLY A 84 7.53 -6.35 -3.37
N PHE A 85 8.26 -5.25 -3.23
CA PHE A 85 9.11 -4.71 -4.28
C PHE A 85 10.57 -4.76 -3.85
N ILE A 86 11.47 -4.94 -4.81
CA ILE A 86 12.88 -4.63 -4.67
C ILE A 86 13.14 -3.31 -5.38
N CYS A 87 13.89 -2.41 -4.74
CA CYS A 87 14.18 -1.11 -5.33
C CYS A 87 15.10 -1.27 -6.56
N GLN A 88 14.59 -0.99 -7.76
CA GLN A 88 15.35 -1.12 -9.02
C GLN A 88 16.40 -0.02 -9.26
N ILE A 89 16.73 0.78 -8.23
CA ILE A 89 17.74 1.84 -8.30
C ILE A 89 18.96 1.41 -7.48
N CYS A 90 18.77 1.05 -6.21
CA CYS A 90 19.86 0.59 -5.36
C CYS A 90 20.07 -0.93 -5.39
N HIS A 91 19.08 -1.71 -5.83
CA HIS A 91 19.13 -3.17 -5.91
C HIS A 91 19.53 -3.87 -4.59
N VAL A 92 19.28 -3.22 -3.45
CA VAL A 92 19.45 -3.84 -2.14
C VAL A 92 18.38 -4.93 -1.97
N ASP A 93 18.75 -6.07 -1.39
CA ASP A 93 17.86 -7.23 -1.16
C ASP A 93 16.86 -7.00 -0.01
N ASP A 94 16.34 -5.78 0.11
CA ASP A 94 15.32 -5.41 1.07
C ASP A 94 13.95 -5.27 0.41
N ILE A 95 12.97 -5.96 1.00
CA ILE A 95 11.59 -5.92 0.49
C ILE A 95 10.91 -4.66 1.00
N ILE A 96 10.52 -3.80 0.06
CA ILE A 96 9.77 -2.57 0.33
C ILE A 96 8.32 -2.68 -0.12
N PHE A 97 7.47 -1.91 0.53
CA PHE A 97 6.02 -1.97 0.34
C PHE A 97 5.41 -0.58 0.13
N PRO A 98 4.36 -0.45 -0.69
CA PRO A 98 3.76 0.83 -1.03
C PRO A 98 3.10 1.54 0.17
N PHE A 99 2.79 0.84 1.26
CA PHE A 99 2.19 1.40 2.47
C PHE A 99 3.22 2.01 3.44
N GLN A 100 4.53 1.94 3.13
CA GLN A 100 5.61 2.53 3.92
C GLN A 100 5.89 3.96 3.46
N PHE A 101 4.93 4.86 3.67
CA PHE A 101 4.96 6.23 3.13
C PHE A 101 6.17 7.08 3.55
N ASP A 102 6.78 6.76 4.68
CA ASP A 102 7.91 7.53 5.20
C ASP A 102 9.24 7.17 4.53
N THR A 103 9.39 5.91 4.06
CA THR A 103 10.65 5.39 3.51
C THR A 103 10.58 5.05 2.03
N THR A 104 9.38 5.02 1.45
CA THR A 104 9.16 4.61 0.06
C THR A 104 8.38 5.63 -0.75
N SER A 105 8.66 5.65 -2.05
CA SER A 105 7.98 6.46 -3.06
C SER A 105 7.47 5.56 -4.19
N ARG A 106 6.23 5.79 -4.62
CA ARG A 106 5.55 5.01 -5.65
C ARG A 106 5.45 5.80 -6.94
N CYS A 107 5.88 5.20 -8.05
CA CYS A 107 5.72 5.82 -9.37
C CYS A 107 4.23 6.00 -9.71
N MET A 108 3.84 7.20 -10.12
CA MET A 108 2.44 7.50 -10.45
C MET A 108 1.95 6.78 -11.71
N ALA A 109 2.84 6.48 -12.67
CA ALA A 109 2.49 5.78 -13.90
C ALA A 109 2.46 4.26 -13.71
N CYS A 110 3.63 3.63 -13.47
CA CYS A 110 3.75 2.17 -13.43
C CYS A 110 3.50 1.54 -12.05
N LYS A 111 3.28 2.35 -11.01
CA LYS A 111 3.01 1.91 -9.63
C LYS A 111 4.12 1.12 -8.92
N THR A 112 5.31 1.02 -9.53
CA THR A 112 6.51 0.45 -8.91
C THR A 112 6.93 1.29 -7.71
N VAL A 113 7.42 0.62 -6.67
CA VAL A 113 7.86 1.23 -5.42
C VAL A 113 9.38 1.28 -5.38
N PHE A 114 9.90 2.39 -4.86
CA PHE A 114 11.33 2.67 -4.68
C PHE A 114 11.55 3.22 -3.27
N HIS A 115 12.78 3.19 -2.77
CA HIS A 115 13.14 4.03 -1.64
C HIS A 115 12.94 5.51 -1.97
N SER A 116 12.44 6.28 -1.01
CA SER A 116 12.23 7.72 -1.18
C SER A 116 13.55 8.44 -1.52
N SER A 117 14.65 8.07 -0.86
CA SER A 117 15.99 8.60 -1.13
C SER A 117 16.46 8.27 -2.54
N CYS A 118 16.33 7.02 -2.98
CA CYS A 118 16.70 6.60 -4.33
C CYS A 118 15.86 7.31 -5.40
N LYS A 119 14.55 7.44 -5.18
CA LYS A 119 13.68 8.09 -6.17
C LYS A 119 13.93 9.59 -6.26
N ALA A 120 14.28 10.25 -5.16
CA ALA A 120 14.61 11.68 -5.15
C ALA A 120 15.84 12.02 -5.99
N GLN A 121 16.80 11.10 -6.10
CA GLN A 121 18.01 11.26 -6.92
C GLN A 121 17.80 10.90 -8.40
N SER A 122 16.67 10.25 -8.74
CA SER A 122 16.39 9.74 -10.08
C SER A 122 15.32 10.56 -10.77
N VAL A 123 15.69 11.26 -11.85
CA VAL A 123 14.78 12.07 -12.67
C VAL A 123 13.63 11.23 -13.22
N ALA A 124 13.95 10.09 -13.84
CA ALA A 124 12.97 9.20 -14.45
C ALA A 124 12.69 7.95 -13.60
N CYS A 125 11.69 7.16 -14.00
CA CYS A 125 11.41 5.85 -13.44
C CYS A 125 12.02 4.78 -14.36
N PRO A 126 13.02 3.99 -13.92
CA PRO A 126 13.72 3.03 -14.77
C PRO A 126 12.78 2.03 -15.46
N ARG A 127 11.71 1.60 -14.77
CA ARG A 127 10.71 0.72 -15.35
C ARG A 127 9.87 1.40 -16.43
N CYS A 128 9.52 2.68 -16.26
CA CYS A 128 8.76 3.41 -17.27
C CYS A 128 9.60 3.64 -18.53
N GLU A 129 10.87 4.00 -18.37
CA GLU A 129 11.79 4.15 -19.51
C GLU A 129 11.94 2.84 -20.29
N ARG A 130 12.13 1.73 -19.57
CA ARG A 130 12.19 0.40 -20.21
C ARG A 130 10.90 0.07 -20.97
N LEU A 131 9.75 0.37 -20.39
CA LEU A 131 8.45 0.15 -21.03
C LEU A 131 8.26 1.04 -22.27
N GLN A 132 8.71 2.29 -22.24
CA GLN A 132 8.68 3.19 -23.40
C GLN A 132 9.55 2.65 -24.54
N ARG A 133 10.79 2.23 -24.24
CA ARG A 133 11.68 1.64 -25.25
C ARG A 133 11.10 0.40 -25.92
N TYR A 134 10.39 -0.46 -25.18
CA TYR A 134 9.71 -1.60 -25.79
C TYR A 134 8.60 -1.17 -26.74
N LYS A 135 7.77 -0.20 -26.33
CA LYS A 135 6.72 0.33 -27.21
C LYS A 135 7.27 0.99 -28.47
N GLU A 136 8.37 1.72 -28.36
CA GLU A 136 9.03 2.35 -29.52
C GLU A 136 9.55 1.31 -30.51
N ARG A 137 10.15 0.22 -30.01
CA ARG A 137 10.59 -0.89 -30.86
C ARG A 137 9.43 -1.57 -31.57
N ASP A 138 8.37 -1.90 -30.84
CA ASP A 138 7.20 -2.60 -31.39
C ASP A 138 6.43 -1.75 -32.43
N LEU A 139 6.66 -0.43 -32.49
CA LEU A 139 6.10 0.48 -33.51
C LEU A 139 6.97 0.59 -34.77
N LEU A 140 8.23 0.17 -34.69
CA LEU A 140 9.19 0.18 -35.81
C LEU A 140 9.20 -1.15 -36.58
N GLU A 141 8.59 -2.19 -36.02
CA GLU A 141 8.34 -3.51 -36.62
C GLU A 141 6.97 -3.56 -37.32
#